data_AF-A0A936MKC8-F1
#
_entry.id   AF-A0A936MKC8-F1
#
_cell.length_a   1.000
_cell.length_b   1.000
_cell.length_c   1.000
_cell.angle_alpha   90.00
_cell.angle_beta   90.00
_cell.angle_gamma   90.00
#
_symmetry.space_group_name_H-M   'P 1'
#
loop_
_entity.id
_entity.type
_entity.pdbx_description
1 polymer ?
#
loop_
_entity_poly.entity_id
_entity_poly.type
_entity_poly.pdbx_seq_one_letter_code
_entity_poly.pdbx_strand_id
1 'polypeptide(L)'
;MIVMIDPALFLSQNARGPLLPEEERDLGMALDDLHRICKDRQAVIPNAQWYWNELQRDLIGPLFARAKPGSRLRNGLDRLRDHARAVPLLDKPIQGTTKIWGVKPLFDWPRLPTKWLEIMERLVIGCAQQRDEAILVTRLFAGRNLNMHVVGRCTLAEKTRWQIQVHVPGHTPRRIRCVRSLRNVTIAWTTRLDEKLPDTGHFPFCPPANWWRRDTQACRTFESKPAWIDRFGSGWSQPATGGYYHWDVFLDEPNLQQSVGLNQLNIVAWGTAEPGMVPGEIHHVPKEKKAHLREGAGWACPKGV
;
A
#
# COMPACT_ATOMS: atom_id res chain seq x y z
N MET A 1 -1.49 15.21 -11.77
CA MET A 1 -1.34 14.57 -10.44
C MET A 1 0.02 14.94 -9.86
N ILE A 2 0.09 15.25 -8.56
CA ILE A 2 1.32 15.56 -7.84
C ILE A 2 1.69 14.38 -6.94
N VAL A 3 2.94 13.94 -7.01
CA VAL A 3 3.50 12.87 -6.17
C VAL A 3 4.47 13.47 -5.17
N MET A 4 4.11 13.37 -3.90
CA MET A 4 5.03 13.59 -2.79
C MET A 4 5.68 12.26 -2.43
N ILE A 5 6.96 12.28 -2.09
CA ILE A 5 7.70 11.12 -1.63
C ILE A 5 7.93 11.23 -0.14
N ASP A 6 7.50 10.20 0.59
CA ASP A 6 7.86 9.99 1.98
C ASP A 6 9.38 9.77 2.10
N PRO A 7 10.11 10.59 2.87
CA PRO A 7 11.56 10.45 3.06
C PRO A 7 11.97 9.06 3.56
N ALA A 8 11.09 8.38 4.30
CA ALA A 8 11.35 7.04 4.80
C ALA A 8 11.45 5.98 3.70
N LEU A 9 10.99 6.27 2.48
CA LEU A 9 11.16 5.39 1.32
C LEU A 9 12.64 5.05 1.09
N PHE A 10 13.53 5.99 1.36
CA PHE A 10 14.97 5.88 1.11
C PHE A 10 15.79 5.43 2.32
N LEU A 11 15.16 5.23 3.48
CA LEU A 11 15.88 4.78 4.67
C LEU A 11 16.33 3.33 4.48
N SER A 12 17.60 3.08 4.76
CA SER A 12 18.17 1.74 4.84
C SER A 12 18.23 1.26 6.28
N GLN A 13 18.02 -0.03 6.51
CA GLN A 13 18.18 -0.68 7.82
C GLN A 13 19.62 -0.56 8.33
N ASN A 14 20.59 -0.56 7.43
CA ASN A 14 22.00 -0.36 7.75
C ASN A 14 22.46 1.01 7.26
N ALA A 15 22.20 2.08 8.03
CA ALA A 15 22.41 3.46 7.59
C ALA A 15 23.84 3.78 7.10
N ARG A 16 24.86 3.01 7.54
CA ARG A 16 26.28 3.29 7.24
C ARG A 16 27.03 2.18 6.52
N GLY A 17 26.48 0.97 6.44
CA GLY A 17 27.14 -0.17 5.79
C GLY A 17 26.60 -0.49 4.39
N PRO A 18 27.09 -1.57 3.76
CA PRO A 18 26.56 -2.04 2.49
C PRO A 18 25.07 -2.39 2.62
N LEU A 19 24.32 -2.21 1.53
CA LEU A 19 22.94 -2.65 1.46
C LEU A 19 22.89 -4.18 1.45
N LEU A 20 21.97 -4.74 2.24
CA LEU A 20 21.67 -6.16 2.15
C LEU A 20 21.02 -6.46 0.79
N PRO A 21 21.28 -7.61 0.14
CA PRO A 21 20.71 -7.93 -1.17
C PRO A 21 19.19 -7.84 -1.22
N GLU A 22 18.51 -8.27 -0.15
CA GLU A 22 17.06 -8.21 -0.06
C GLU A 22 16.54 -6.79 0.06
N GLU A 23 17.22 -5.95 0.84
CA GLU A 23 16.89 -4.53 0.97
C GLU A 23 17.06 -3.80 -0.36
N GLU A 24 18.16 -4.05 -1.07
CA GLU A 24 18.41 -3.46 -2.38
C GLU A 24 17.32 -3.85 -3.40
N ARG A 25 16.91 -5.13 -3.39
CA ARG A 25 15.80 -5.64 -4.21
C ARG A 25 14.48 -4.95 -3.87
N ASP A 26 14.13 -4.87 -2.58
CA ASP A 26 12.87 -4.30 -2.11
C ASP A 26 12.76 -2.81 -2.42
N LEU A 27 13.84 -2.05 -2.19
CA LEU A 27 13.92 -0.64 -2.56
C LEU A 27 13.82 -0.47 -4.09
N GLY A 28 14.51 -1.32 -4.86
CA GLY A 28 14.40 -1.31 -6.32
C GLY A 28 12.98 -1.57 -6.84
N MET A 29 12.25 -2.51 -6.24
CA MET A 29 10.84 -2.75 -6.56
C MET A 29 9.96 -1.54 -6.22
N ALA A 30 10.17 -0.91 -5.06
CA ALA A 30 9.41 0.26 -4.65
C ALA A 30 9.64 1.46 -5.58
N LEU A 31 10.86 1.65 -6.08
CA LEU A 31 11.18 2.70 -7.05
C LEU A 31 10.58 2.45 -8.43
N ASP A 32 10.52 1.20 -8.87
CA ASP A 32 9.83 0.86 -10.11
C ASP A 32 8.33 1.14 -10.03
N ASP A 33 7.69 0.83 -8.91
CA ASP A 33 6.29 1.17 -8.69
C ASP A 33 6.07 2.69 -8.65
N LEU A 34 6.95 3.45 -7.98
CA LEU A 34 6.92 4.92 -8.01
C LEU A 34 7.09 5.45 -9.44
N HIS A 35 8.03 4.91 -10.22
CA HIS A 35 8.23 5.29 -11.61
C HIS A 35 7.00 5.00 -12.46
N ARG A 36 6.35 3.84 -12.25
CA ARG A 36 5.09 3.49 -12.93
C ARG A 36 3.95 4.41 -12.55
N ILE A 37 3.81 4.77 -11.27
CA ILE A 37 2.83 5.77 -10.83
C ILE A 37 3.05 7.09 -11.58
N CYS A 38 4.28 7.60 -11.61
CA CYS A 38 4.58 8.84 -12.33
C CYS A 38 4.32 8.73 -13.83
N LYS A 39 4.75 7.63 -14.47
CA LYS A 39 4.57 7.43 -15.91
C LYS A 39 3.10 7.25 -16.30
N ASP A 40 2.42 6.29 -15.68
CA ASP A 40 1.07 5.86 -16.07
C ASP A 40 0.01 6.91 -15.71
N ARG A 41 0.28 7.74 -14.69
CA ARG A 41 -0.61 8.83 -14.26
C ARG A 41 -0.14 10.22 -14.69
N GLN A 42 0.91 10.30 -15.51
CA GLN A 42 1.57 11.56 -15.88
C GLN A 42 1.80 12.46 -14.66
N ALA A 43 2.20 11.84 -13.54
CA ALA A 43 2.34 12.52 -12.27
C ALA A 43 3.74 13.13 -12.14
N VAL A 44 3.81 14.26 -11.46
CA VAL A 44 5.05 15.01 -11.27
C VAL A 44 5.47 15.02 -9.81
N ILE A 45 6.77 14.98 -9.56
CA ILE A 45 7.34 15.18 -8.23
C ILE A 45 7.74 16.65 -8.10
N PRO A 46 7.29 17.40 -7.08
CA PRO A 46 7.69 18.79 -6.91
C PRO A 46 9.21 18.94 -6.73
N ASN A 47 9.85 19.75 -7.56
CA ASN A 47 11.30 19.99 -7.52
C ASN A 47 11.72 21.19 -6.64
N ALA A 48 10.85 21.65 -5.74
CA ALA A 48 11.11 22.82 -4.90
C ALA A 48 12.40 22.65 -4.09
N GLN A 49 13.27 23.67 -4.06
CA GLN A 49 14.62 23.55 -3.50
C GLN A 49 14.64 23.06 -2.04
N TRP A 50 13.75 23.59 -1.21
CA TRP A 50 13.60 23.22 0.21
C TRP A 50 13.05 21.81 0.46
N TYR A 51 12.63 21.10 -0.60
CA TYR A 51 12.14 19.72 -0.52
C TYR A 51 13.01 18.77 -1.34
N TRP A 52 13.09 18.97 -2.65
CA TRP A 52 13.74 18.05 -3.57
C TRP A 52 15.26 18.03 -3.37
N ASN A 53 15.90 19.19 -3.17
CA ASN A 53 17.34 19.21 -2.93
C ASN A 53 17.70 18.58 -1.58
N GLU A 54 16.85 18.77 -0.56
CA GLU A 54 17.00 18.11 0.74
C GLU A 54 16.87 16.59 0.61
N LEU A 55 15.90 16.11 -0.18
CA LEU A 55 15.70 14.68 -0.46
C LEU A 55 16.90 14.08 -1.19
N GLN A 56 17.42 14.81 -2.18
CA GLN A 56 18.61 14.44 -2.94
C GLN A 56 19.84 14.36 -2.05
N ARG A 57 20.11 15.41 -1.27
CA ARG A 57 21.32 15.51 -0.46
C ARG A 57 21.34 14.52 0.69
N ASP A 58 20.23 14.38 1.41
CA ASP A 58 20.23 13.67 2.70
C ASP A 58 19.91 12.18 2.57
N LEU A 59 19.21 11.78 1.50
CA LEU A 59 18.61 10.46 1.42
C LEU A 59 18.94 9.75 0.10
N ILE A 60 18.66 10.36 -1.05
CA ILE A 60 18.88 9.72 -2.36
C ILE A 60 20.37 9.60 -2.66
N GLY A 61 21.17 10.66 -2.48
CA GLY A 61 22.61 10.66 -2.74
C GLY A 61 23.38 9.61 -1.93
N PRO A 62 23.21 9.57 -0.59
CA PRO A 62 23.83 8.53 0.24
C PRO A 62 23.40 7.10 -0.14
N LEU A 63 22.12 6.90 -0.47
CA LEU A 63 21.63 5.59 -0.91
C LEU A 63 22.20 5.21 -2.29
N PHE A 64 22.28 6.16 -3.21
CA PHE A 64 22.84 5.97 -4.55
C PHE A 64 24.31 5.57 -4.51
N ALA A 65 25.11 6.21 -3.66
CA ALA A 65 26.52 5.89 -3.48
C ALA A 65 26.74 4.45 -2.98
N ARG A 66 25.77 3.89 -2.27
CA ARG A 66 25.81 2.54 -1.69
C ARG A 66 25.19 1.47 -2.59
N ALA A 67 24.35 1.86 -3.56
CA ALA A 67 23.70 0.95 -4.49
C ALA A 67 24.70 0.39 -5.52
N LYS A 68 24.59 -0.92 -5.81
CA LYS A 68 25.50 -1.59 -6.74
C LYS A 68 25.36 -0.99 -8.15
N PRO A 69 26.46 -0.76 -8.88
CA PRO A 69 26.39 -0.34 -10.27
C PRO A 69 25.50 -1.27 -11.11
N GLY A 70 24.64 -0.69 -11.95
CA GLY A 70 23.70 -1.43 -12.79
C GLY A 70 22.52 -2.09 -12.06
N SER A 71 22.43 -1.98 -10.73
CA SER A 71 21.33 -2.57 -9.98
C SER A 71 20.00 -1.87 -10.24
N ARG A 72 18.91 -2.61 -10.03
CA ARG A 72 17.53 -2.08 -10.14
C ARG A 72 17.32 -0.84 -9.28
N LEU A 73 17.85 -0.83 -8.07
CA LEU A 73 17.80 0.31 -7.16
C LEU A 73 18.51 1.53 -7.77
N ARG A 74 19.75 1.38 -8.22
CA ARG A 74 20.54 2.50 -8.76
C ARG A 74 19.87 3.11 -9.99
N ASN A 75 19.44 2.27 -10.93
CA ASN A 75 18.70 2.70 -12.13
C ASN A 75 17.38 3.40 -11.76
N GLY A 76 16.67 2.90 -10.74
CA GLY A 76 15.45 3.53 -10.23
C GLY A 76 15.70 4.92 -9.66
N LEU A 77 16.76 5.08 -8.86
CA LEU A 77 17.14 6.38 -8.27
C LEU A 77 17.53 7.40 -9.35
N ASP A 78 18.31 6.98 -10.37
CA ASP A 78 18.69 7.85 -11.49
C ASP A 78 17.45 8.39 -12.23
N ARG A 79 16.47 7.51 -12.50
CA ARG A 79 15.23 7.87 -13.22
C ARG A 79 14.28 8.74 -12.43
N LEU A 80 14.38 8.81 -11.10
CA LEU A 80 13.46 9.64 -10.31
C LEU A 80 13.54 11.13 -10.69
N ARG A 81 14.74 11.61 -11.02
CA ARG A 81 14.94 13.00 -11.43
C ARG A 81 14.15 13.38 -12.67
N ASP A 82 13.91 12.42 -13.56
CA ASP A 82 13.18 12.64 -14.81
C ASP A 82 11.71 12.99 -14.55
N HIS A 83 11.19 12.70 -13.36
CA HIS A 83 9.82 13.03 -12.93
C HIS A 83 9.73 14.31 -12.09
N ALA A 84 10.87 14.89 -11.68
CA ALA A 84 10.90 16.11 -10.88
C ALA A 84 10.60 17.33 -11.76
N ARG A 85 9.59 18.13 -11.40
CA ARG A 85 9.16 19.33 -12.15
C ARG A 85 8.83 20.49 -11.22
N ALA A 86 8.90 21.70 -11.77
CA ALA A 86 8.42 22.89 -11.10
C ALA A 86 6.92 22.79 -10.88
N VAL A 87 6.52 22.89 -9.63
CA VAL A 87 5.12 23.00 -9.20
C VAL A 87 5.04 24.30 -8.40
N PRO A 88 4.04 25.18 -8.65
CA PRO A 88 3.91 26.47 -7.96
C PRO A 88 3.43 26.26 -6.52
N LEU A 89 4.31 25.73 -5.68
CA LEU A 89 4.13 25.57 -4.25
C LEU A 89 4.52 26.87 -3.54
N LEU A 90 3.80 27.21 -2.48
CA LEU A 90 4.11 28.41 -1.72
C LEU A 90 5.46 28.29 -1.01
N ASP A 91 6.20 29.40 -1.03
CA ASP A 91 7.47 29.49 -0.31
C ASP A 91 7.33 29.68 1.20
N LYS A 92 6.12 30.05 1.66
CA LYS A 92 5.82 30.21 3.08
C LYS A 92 4.39 29.71 3.36
N PRO A 93 4.13 29.16 4.56
CA PRO A 93 2.77 28.83 4.97
C PRO A 93 1.85 30.06 4.91
N ILE A 94 0.58 29.88 4.54
CA ILE A 94 -0.41 30.96 4.57
C ILE A 94 -0.69 31.38 6.02
N GLN A 95 -0.85 32.69 6.25
CA GLN A 95 -1.33 33.21 7.53
C GLN A 95 -2.77 32.73 7.80
N GLY A 96 -2.94 31.97 8.87
CA GLY A 96 -4.22 31.38 9.28
C GLY A 96 -4.01 30.02 9.95
N THR A 97 -5.01 29.54 10.69
CA THR A 97 -4.97 28.23 11.36
C THR A 97 -5.20 27.09 10.37
N THR A 98 -4.15 26.76 9.60
CA THR A 98 -4.12 25.54 8.79
C THR A 98 -4.21 24.32 9.70
N LYS A 99 -5.11 23.38 9.38
CA LYS A 99 -5.27 22.13 10.12
C LYS A 99 -4.79 20.96 9.29
N ILE A 100 -3.92 20.13 9.87
CA ILE A 100 -3.36 18.95 9.22
C ILE A 100 -3.49 17.77 10.17
N TRP A 101 -4.02 16.66 9.67
CA TRP A 101 -4.13 15.41 10.42
C TRP A 101 -3.41 14.29 9.67
N GLY A 102 -2.60 13.52 10.40
CA GLY A 102 -1.89 12.35 9.88
C GLY A 102 -0.43 12.58 9.48
N VAL A 103 0.03 13.84 9.37
CA VAL A 103 1.42 14.16 9.02
C VAL A 103 2.39 13.89 10.18
N LYS A 104 2.11 14.42 11.38
CA LYS A 104 2.96 14.20 12.56
C LYS A 104 3.25 12.71 12.84
N PRO A 105 2.25 11.79 12.88
CA PRO A 105 2.53 10.37 13.06
C PRO A 105 3.44 9.72 12.00
N LEU A 106 3.53 10.30 10.80
CA LEU A 106 4.41 9.80 9.75
C LEU A 106 5.82 10.37 9.87
N PHE A 107 5.97 11.67 10.15
CA PHE A 107 7.26 12.36 9.99
C PHE A 107 7.91 12.78 11.30
N ASP A 108 7.18 12.80 12.42
CA ASP A 108 7.73 12.88 13.78
C ASP A 108 8.13 11.47 14.26
N TRP A 109 8.93 10.79 13.45
CA TRP A 109 9.35 9.41 13.67
C TRP A 109 10.84 9.37 14.00
N PRO A 110 11.29 8.71 15.08
CA PRO A 110 12.68 8.80 15.56
C PRO A 110 13.78 8.41 14.56
N ARG A 111 13.43 7.67 13.50
CA ARG A 111 14.37 7.27 12.43
C ARG A 111 14.52 8.32 11.33
N LEU A 112 13.70 9.37 11.34
CA LEU A 112 13.79 10.49 10.42
C LEU A 112 14.39 11.71 11.13
N PRO A 113 15.30 12.46 10.49
CA PRO A 113 15.70 13.77 10.97
C PRO A 113 14.49 14.67 11.21
N THR A 114 14.45 15.37 12.35
CA THR A 114 13.31 16.18 12.81
C THR A 114 12.82 17.21 11.78
N LYS A 115 13.73 17.79 10.99
CA LYS A 115 13.41 18.75 9.93
C LYS A 115 12.42 18.22 8.87
N TRP A 116 12.36 16.91 8.67
CA TRP A 116 11.45 16.33 7.68
C TRP A 116 9.98 16.53 8.02
N LEU A 117 9.63 16.70 9.31
CA LEU A 117 8.29 17.05 9.69
C LEU A 117 7.87 18.39 9.06
N GLU A 118 8.67 19.44 9.28
CA GLU A 118 8.38 20.79 8.76
C GLU A 118 8.37 20.84 7.23
N ILE A 119 9.32 20.17 6.58
CA ILE A 119 9.38 20.07 5.11
C ILE A 119 8.11 19.40 4.57
N MET A 120 7.69 18.28 5.17
CA MET A 120 6.53 17.54 4.70
C MET A 120 5.21 18.24 5.03
N GLU A 121 5.10 18.94 6.17
CA GLU A 121 3.95 19.81 6.46
C GLU A 121 3.80 20.89 5.40
N ARG A 122 4.88 21.61 5.08
CA ARG A 122 4.89 22.63 4.04
C ARG A 122 4.49 22.06 2.66
N LEU A 123 5.04 20.90 2.30
CA LEU A 123 4.74 20.24 1.03
C LEU A 123 3.27 19.82 0.93
N VAL A 124 2.74 19.21 1.99
CA VAL A 124 1.34 18.78 2.08
C VAL A 124 0.39 19.97 1.98
N ILE A 125 0.67 21.07 2.67
CA ILE A 125 -0.12 22.31 2.57
C ILE A 125 -0.09 22.85 1.14
N GLY A 126 1.10 23.01 0.57
CA GLY A 126 1.26 23.57 -0.77
C GLY A 126 0.58 22.73 -1.84
N CYS A 127 0.62 21.40 -1.72
CA CYS A 127 -0.06 20.49 -2.63
C CYS A 127 -1.60 20.53 -2.45
N ALA A 128 -2.10 20.68 -1.21
CA ALA A 128 -3.54 20.75 -0.95
C ALA A 128 -4.22 21.99 -1.55
N GLN A 129 -3.45 23.05 -1.81
CA GLN A 129 -3.92 24.27 -2.46
C GLN A 129 -4.02 24.14 -3.99
N GLN A 130 -3.35 23.14 -4.58
CA GLN A 130 -3.37 22.92 -6.01
C GLN A 130 -4.71 22.33 -6.46
N ARG A 131 -5.02 22.52 -7.74
CA ARG A 131 -6.19 21.90 -8.37
C ARG A 131 -5.98 20.40 -8.58
N ASP A 132 -4.75 20.01 -8.91
CA ASP A 132 -4.35 18.63 -9.17
C ASP A 132 -4.53 17.72 -7.94
N GLU A 133 -4.87 16.46 -8.20
CA GLU A 133 -4.82 15.41 -7.18
C GLU A 133 -3.38 15.24 -6.68
N ALA A 134 -3.21 15.16 -5.35
CA ALA A 134 -1.94 14.88 -4.70
C ALA A 134 -1.98 13.53 -3.96
N ILE A 135 -0.90 12.75 -4.09
CA ILE A 135 -0.67 11.50 -3.36
C ILE A 135 0.68 11.54 -2.64
N LEU A 136 0.80 10.78 -1.57
CA LEU A 136 2.06 10.55 -0.84
C LEU A 136 2.49 9.11 -1.06
N VAL A 137 3.63 8.89 -1.72
CA VAL A 137 4.21 7.56 -1.89
C VAL A 137 5.03 7.23 -0.65
N THR A 138 4.62 6.19 0.06
CA THR A 138 5.11 5.76 1.38
C THR A 138 5.77 4.39 1.33
N ARG A 139 6.70 4.17 2.24
CA ARG A 139 7.16 2.82 2.61
C ARG A 139 6.52 2.42 3.92
N LEU A 140 6.17 1.14 4.03
CA LEU A 140 5.53 0.59 5.23
C LEU A 140 6.60 0.18 6.24
N PHE A 141 6.46 0.68 7.46
CA PHE A 141 7.29 0.33 8.60
C PHE A 141 6.40 -0.06 9.79
N ALA A 142 6.67 -1.23 10.34
CA ALA A 142 6.07 -1.67 11.60
C ALA A 142 6.36 -0.64 12.70
N GLY A 143 5.33 -0.26 13.47
CA GLY A 143 5.44 0.76 14.52
C GLY A 143 5.44 2.21 14.01
N ARG A 144 5.25 2.45 12.71
CA ARG A 144 5.05 3.80 12.14
C ARG A 144 3.72 3.92 11.42
N ASN A 145 3.58 3.22 10.29
CA ASN A 145 2.40 3.27 9.42
C ASN A 145 1.87 1.88 9.04
N LEU A 146 2.35 0.83 9.70
CA LEU A 146 1.94 -0.55 9.48
C LEU A 146 1.69 -1.24 10.82
N ASN A 147 0.51 -1.82 10.95
CA ASN A 147 0.18 -2.82 11.96
C ASN A 147 0.09 -4.18 11.26
N MET A 148 0.89 -5.14 11.76
CA MET A 148 0.79 -6.53 11.34
C MET A 148 -0.10 -7.26 12.33
N HIS A 149 -1.28 -7.67 11.88
CA HIS A 149 -2.14 -8.55 12.66
C HIS A 149 -1.72 -9.99 12.40
N VAL A 150 -1.48 -10.74 13.48
CA VAL A 150 -1.11 -12.16 13.40
C VAL A 150 -2.09 -12.95 14.24
N VAL A 151 -2.80 -13.89 13.61
CA VAL A 151 -3.72 -14.81 14.28
C VAL A 151 -3.44 -16.21 13.77
N GLY A 152 -2.93 -17.09 14.63
CA GLY A 152 -2.47 -18.42 14.20
C GLY A 152 -1.34 -18.32 13.16
N ARG A 153 -1.56 -18.89 11.96
CA ARG A 153 -0.62 -18.83 10.82
C ARG A 153 -1.08 -17.89 9.71
N CYS A 154 -1.87 -16.87 10.04
CA CYS A 154 -2.32 -15.83 9.10
C CYS A 154 -1.67 -14.51 9.42
N THR A 155 -1.45 -13.69 8.39
CA THR A 155 -1.07 -12.29 8.57
C THR A 155 -2.01 -11.37 7.80
N LEU A 156 -2.22 -10.17 8.35
CA LEU A 156 -2.87 -9.06 7.66
C LEU A 156 -2.08 -7.78 7.90
N ALA A 157 -1.63 -7.17 6.81
CA ALA A 157 -0.99 -5.86 6.83
C ALA A 157 -2.04 -4.74 6.81
N GLU A 158 -2.23 -4.04 7.93
CA GLU A 158 -3.06 -2.85 8.00
C GLU A 158 -2.21 -1.58 8.01
N LYS A 159 -2.45 -0.70 7.04
CA LYS A 159 -1.79 0.59 6.93
C LYS A 159 -2.50 1.59 7.84
N THR A 160 -1.89 1.90 8.98
CA THR A 160 -2.49 2.76 10.02
C THR A 160 -2.57 4.24 9.59
N ARG A 161 -1.80 4.61 8.56
CA ARG A 161 -1.77 5.96 7.97
C ARG A 161 -1.90 5.85 6.46
N TRP A 162 -3.13 5.65 6.01
CA TRP A 162 -3.50 5.50 4.60
C TRP A 162 -3.96 6.81 3.94
N GLN A 163 -4.16 7.88 4.72
CA GLN A 163 -4.45 9.21 4.23
C GLN A 163 -3.97 10.31 5.18
N ILE A 164 -3.72 11.49 4.62
CA ILE A 164 -3.54 12.76 5.32
C ILE A 164 -4.74 13.66 5.01
N GLN A 165 -5.28 14.33 6.01
CA GLN A 165 -6.33 15.33 5.83
C GLN A 165 -5.76 16.72 6.03
N VAL A 166 -6.09 17.63 5.12
CA VAL A 166 -5.57 19.00 5.13
C VAL A 166 -6.73 19.96 4.94
N HIS A 167 -6.81 20.96 5.80
CA HIS A 167 -7.70 22.09 5.64
C HIS A 167 -6.90 23.38 5.70
N VAL A 168 -6.81 24.05 4.54
CA VAL A 168 -6.18 25.35 4.37
C VAL A 168 -7.30 26.39 4.25
N PRO A 169 -7.29 27.48 5.04
CA PRO A 169 -8.27 28.55 4.89
C PRO A 169 -8.38 29.04 3.43
N GLY A 170 -9.60 29.21 2.93
CA GLY A 170 -9.86 29.63 1.55
C GLY A 170 -9.81 28.50 0.50
N HIS A 171 -9.54 27.25 0.91
CA HIS A 171 -9.53 26.09 0.02
C HIS A 171 -10.44 24.96 0.54
N THR A 172 -10.97 24.15 -0.38
CA THR A 172 -11.74 22.94 -0.03
C THR A 172 -10.85 21.97 0.75
N PRO A 173 -11.32 21.36 1.87
CA PRO A 173 -10.58 20.31 2.56
C PRO A 173 -10.14 19.20 1.60
N ARG A 174 -8.87 18.81 1.67
CA ARG A 174 -8.28 17.79 0.81
C ARG A 174 -7.93 16.54 1.58
N ARG A 175 -8.03 15.40 0.90
CA ARG A 175 -7.51 14.11 1.36
C ARG A 175 -6.37 13.72 0.43
N ILE A 176 -5.20 13.46 1.01
CA ILE A 176 -4.02 12.99 0.30
C ILE A 176 -3.86 11.52 0.64
N ARG A 177 -3.99 10.65 -0.36
CA ARG A 177 -3.84 9.20 -0.14
C ARG A 177 -2.36 8.87 0.08
N CYS A 178 -2.09 8.08 1.12
CA CYS A 178 -0.79 7.47 1.33
C CYS A 178 -0.78 6.13 0.58
N VAL A 179 0.01 6.06 -0.49
CA VAL A 179 0.09 4.90 -1.39
C VAL A 179 1.45 4.26 -1.29
N ARG A 180 1.57 2.98 -1.58
CA ARG A 180 2.83 2.25 -1.68
C ARG A 180 3.09 1.73 -3.09
N SER A 181 2.02 1.38 -3.80
CA SER A 181 2.08 0.80 -5.14
C SER A 181 1.07 1.44 -6.08
N LEU A 182 1.21 1.19 -7.38
CA LEU A 182 0.24 1.61 -8.39
C LEU A 182 -1.17 1.09 -8.08
N ARG A 183 -1.27 -0.09 -7.45
CA ARG A 183 -2.54 -0.70 -7.07
C ARG A 183 -3.34 0.18 -6.10
N ASN A 184 -2.66 0.85 -5.16
CA ASN A 184 -3.31 1.76 -4.21
C ASN A 184 -3.90 2.98 -4.91
N VAL A 185 -3.33 3.37 -6.05
CA VAL A 185 -3.88 4.45 -6.88
C VAL A 185 -5.13 3.98 -7.61
N THR A 186 -5.11 2.77 -8.17
CA THR A 186 -6.22 2.20 -8.97
C THR A 186 -7.40 1.71 -8.13
N ILE A 187 -7.13 1.10 -6.96
CA ILE A 187 -8.13 0.45 -6.12
C ILE A 187 -8.03 1.03 -4.70
N ALA A 188 -8.99 1.89 -4.37
CA ALA A 188 -8.90 2.77 -3.21
C ALA A 188 -8.76 2.01 -1.88
N TRP A 189 -9.49 0.92 -1.64
CA TRP A 189 -9.43 0.20 -0.36
C TRP A 189 -8.05 -0.42 -0.08
N THR A 190 -7.26 -0.70 -1.12
CA THR A 190 -5.90 -1.24 -0.95
C THR A 190 -4.93 -0.19 -0.38
N THR A 191 -5.30 1.09 -0.30
CA THR A 191 -4.49 2.11 0.41
C THR A 191 -4.42 1.84 1.90
N ARG A 192 -5.42 1.16 2.47
CA ARG A 192 -5.48 0.84 3.90
C ARG A 192 -5.22 -0.63 4.18
N LEU A 193 -5.85 -1.51 3.41
CA LEU A 193 -5.76 -2.94 3.64
C LEU A 193 -4.61 -3.55 2.83
N ASP A 194 -4.38 -4.84 3.02
CA ASP A 194 -3.31 -5.56 2.33
C ASP A 194 -3.51 -5.47 0.81
N GLU A 195 -2.51 -4.96 0.11
CA GLU A 195 -2.56 -4.75 -1.33
C GLU A 195 -2.42 -6.03 -2.14
N LYS A 196 -2.24 -7.18 -1.49
CA LYS A 196 -2.18 -8.49 -2.15
C LYS A 196 -3.53 -9.20 -2.19
N LEU A 197 -4.56 -8.68 -1.52
CA LEU A 197 -5.89 -9.29 -1.52
C LEU A 197 -6.51 -9.28 -2.93
N PRO A 198 -7.19 -10.35 -3.38
CA PRO A 198 -7.80 -10.39 -4.70
C PRO A 198 -8.98 -9.42 -4.78
N ASP A 199 -9.18 -8.79 -5.92
CA ASP A 199 -10.24 -7.79 -6.19
C ASP A 199 -11.09 -8.16 -7.41
N THR A 200 -10.85 -9.34 -7.97
CA THR A 200 -11.43 -9.85 -9.21
C THR A 200 -11.83 -11.32 -9.02
N GLY A 201 -12.36 -11.95 -10.07
CA GLY A 201 -12.82 -13.34 -10.05
C GLY A 201 -14.16 -13.55 -9.36
N HIS A 202 -14.55 -14.82 -9.19
CA HIS A 202 -15.78 -15.22 -8.51
C HIS A 202 -15.73 -15.06 -6.99
N PHE A 203 -14.52 -15.02 -6.40
CA PHE A 203 -14.34 -14.89 -4.95
C PHE A 203 -13.39 -13.73 -4.59
N PRO A 204 -13.73 -12.48 -4.91
CA PRO A 204 -12.91 -11.32 -4.57
C PRO A 204 -12.96 -11.01 -3.07
N PHE A 205 -11.98 -10.26 -2.57
CA PHE A 205 -12.07 -9.59 -1.28
C PHE A 205 -12.97 -8.35 -1.42
N CYS A 206 -14.02 -8.28 -0.60
CA CYS A 206 -15.02 -7.22 -0.66
C CYS A 206 -15.08 -6.43 0.65
N PRO A 207 -14.24 -5.41 0.84
CA PRO A 207 -14.30 -4.63 2.07
C PRO A 207 -15.67 -3.94 2.22
N PRO A 208 -16.16 -3.69 3.45
CA PRO A 208 -17.42 -2.98 3.64
C PRO A 208 -17.34 -1.55 3.09
N ALA A 209 -18.45 -0.95 2.65
CA ALA A 209 -18.47 0.40 2.03
C ALA A 209 -17.81 1.52 2.88
N ASN A 210 -17.73 1.34 4.20
CA ASN A 210 -17.06 2.25 5.14
C ASN A 210 -15.77 1.66 5.73
N TRP A 211 -15.05 0.82 4.97
CA TRP A 211 -13.75 0.25 5.34
C TRP A 211 -12.76 1.29 5.84
N TRP A 212 -12.86 2.51 5.33
CA TRP A 212 -12.03 3.64 5.71
C TRP A 212 -12.32 4.20 7.11
N ARG A 213 -13.45 3.85 7.74
CA ARG A 213 -13.85 4.30 9.10
C ARG A 213 -13.65 3.25 10.18
N ARG A 214 -13.58 1.97 9.82
CA ARG A 214 -13.68 0.85 10.77
C ARG A 214 -12.32 0.30 11.12
N ASP A 215 -12.14 -0.17 12.35
CA ASP A 215 -10.97 -0.99 12.68
C ASP A 215 -11.09 -2.35 12.02
N THR A 216 -9.95 -2.86 11.57
CA THR A 216 -9.86 -4.17 10.95
C THR A 216 -9.66 -5.21 12.06
N GLN A 217 -10.68 -6.01 12.36
CA GLN A 217 -10.57 -7.05 13.38
C GLN A 217 -10.20 -8.37 12.72
N ALA A 218 -9.06 -8.98 13.05
CA ALA A 218 -8.64 -10.28 12.52
C ALA A 218 -9.26 -11.47 13.29
N CYS A 219 -10.00 -12.37 12.62
CA CYS A 219 -10.47 -13.69 13.08
C CYS A 219 -9.51 -14.86 12.69
N ARG A 220 -9.64 -16.01 13.37
CA ARG A 220 -8.87 -17.25 13.13
C ARG A 220 -9.61 -18.17 12.14
N THR A 221 -8.91 -18.98 11.35
CA THR A 221 -9.50 -20.15 10.65
C THR A 221 -8.82 -21.47 11.07
N PHE A 222 -9.53 -22.59 10.90
CA PHE A 222 -9.21 -23.90 11.49
C PHE A 222 -8.25 -24.72 10.61
N GLU A 223 -7.13 -25.15 11.21
CA GLU A 223 -6.07 -26.11 10.82
C GLU A 223 -5.42 -26.19 9.42
N SER A 224 -4.15 -26.62 9.46
CA SER A 224 -3.09 -26.72 8.45
C SER A 224 -2.50 -25.40 7.90
N LYS A 225 -3.23 -24.54 7.19
CA LYS A 225 -2.78 -23.19 6.79
C LYS A 225 -4.01 -22.29 6.61
N PRO A 226 -4.39 -21.49 7.62
CA PRO A 226 -5.59 -20.69 7.58
C PRO A 226 -5.41 -19.44 6.70
N ALA A 227 -6.48 -19.01 6.05
CA ALA A 227 -6.63 -17.70 5.40
C ALA A 227 -7.96 -17.07 5.88
N TRP A 228 -8.02 -15.75 5.84
CA TRP A 228 -8.99 -14.96 6.59
C TRP A 228 -10.39 -14.88 5.98
N ILE A 229 -11.39 -14.67 6.82
CA ILE A 229 -12.70 -14.13 6.45
C ILE A 229 -12.98 -13.05 7.48
N ASP A 230 -13.36 -11.86 7.03
CA ASP A 230 -13.76 -10.81 7.96
C ASP A 230 -15.03 -11.17 8.73
N ARG A 231 -15.26 -10.52 9.88
CA ARG A 231 -16.46 -10.73 10.70
C ARG A 231 -17.79 -10.43 9.95
N PHE A 232 -17.71 -9.89 8.73
CA PHE A 232 -18.83 -9.59 7.85
C PHE A 232 -18.91 -10.58 6.67
N GLY A 233 -18.16 -11.67 6.69
CA GLY A 233 -18.18 -12.72 5.66
C GLY A 233 -17.36 -12.38 4.40
N SER A 234 -16.54 -11.34 4.42
CA SER A 234 -15.75 -10.90 3.28
C SER A 234 -14.31 -11.41 3.42
N GLY A 235 -13.89 -12.33 2.53
CA GLY A 235 -12.64 -13.16 2.56
C GLY A 235 -11.30 -12.42 2.76
N TRP A 236 -10.27 -12.62 1.94
CA TRP A 236 -9.18 -13.57 2.22
C TRP A 236 -8.03 -12.84 2.96
N SER A 237 -7.08 -13.52 3.62
CA SER A 237 -5.78 -12.91 3.98
C SER A 237 -4.61 -13.78 3.56
N GLN A 238 -3.42 -13.18 3.56
CA GLN A 238 -2.20 -13.89 3.22
C GLN A 238 -1.87 -14.95 4.31
N PRO A 239 -1.53 -16.19 3.93
CA PRO A 239 -0.97 -17.15 4.87
C PRO A 239 0.44 -16.69 5.29
N ALA A 240 0.80 -16.93 6.55
CA ALA A 240 2.08 -16.51 7.14
C ALA A 240 3.30 -17.16 6.46
N THR A 241 3.10 -18.27 5.74
CA THR A 241 4.19 -18.98 5.05
C THR A 241 4.71 -18.26 3.80
N GLY A 242 3.98 -17.26 3.28
CA GLY A 242 4.42 -16.45 2.15
C GLY A 242 4.65 -17.23 0.83
N GLY A 243 4.80 -16.51 -0.29
CA GLY A 243 5.42 -17.07 -1.50
C GLY A 243 4.59 -17.98 -2.42
N TYR A 244 3.29 -18.17 -2.19
CA TYR A 244 2.45 -19.02 -3.05
C TYR A 244 1.56 -18.18 -4.00
N TYR A 245 1.34 -18.67 -5.22
CA TYR A 245 0.44 -18.07 -6.22
C TYR A 245 -1.05 -18.34 -5.93
N HIS A 246 -1.34 -19.20 -4.96
CA HIS A 246 -2.67 -19.45 -4.42
C HIS A 246 -2.59 -19.52 -2.88
N TRP A 247 -3.75 -19.41 -2.23
CA TRP A 247 -3.91 -19.51 -0.79
C TRP A 247 -4.89 -20.63 -0.46
N ASP A 248 -4.47 -21.57 0.39
CA ASP A 248 -5.38 -22.49 1.05
C ASP A 248 -6.25 -21.70 2.03
N VAL A 249 -7.57 -21.82 1.90
CA VAL A 249 -8.53 -21.21 2.81
C VAL A 249 -9.51 -22.23 3.34
N PHE A 250 -9.72 -22.19 4.65
CA PHE A 250 -10.71 -23.00 5.34
C PHE A 250 -11.82 -22.09 5.87
N LEU A 251 -13.05 -22.36 5.46
CA LEU A 251 -14.22 -21.57 5.86
C LEU A 251 -14.75 -22.14 7.18
N ASP A 252 -14.87 -21.33 8.22
CA ASP A 252 -15.44 -21.74 9.52
C ASP A 252 -16.89 -21.24 9.70
N GLU A 253 -17.33 -20.27 8.89
CA GLU A 253 -18.68 -19.74 8.93
C GLU A 253 -19.66 -20.71 8.24
N PRO A 254 -20.61 -21.34 8.97
CA PRO A 254 -21.47 -22.40 8.41
C PRO A 254 -22.31 -21.92 7.23
N ASN A 255 -22.80 -20.68 7.27
CA ASN A 255 -23.58 -20.10 6.17
C ASN A 255 -22.74 -19.97 4.88
N LEU A 256 -21.46 -19.62 5.02
CA LEU A 256 -20.54 -19.49 3.89
C LEU A 256 -20.10 -20.86 3.37
N GLN A 257 -19.86 -21.83 4.25
CA GLN A 257 -19.63 -23.21 3.85
C GLN A 257 -20.82 -23.75 3.04
N GLN A 258 -22.05 -23.48 3.49
CA GLN A 258 -23.26 -23.92 2.81
C GLN A 258 -23.44 -23.23 1.45
N SER A 259 -23.12 -21.93 1.33
CA SER A 259 -23.27 -21.20 0.07
C SER A 259 -22.26 -21.65 -0.99
N VAL A 260 -21.01 -21.90 -0.58
CA VAL A 260 -19.96 -22.41 -1.47
C VAL A 260 -20.10 -23.91 -1.73
N GLY A 261 -20.61 -24.65 -0.75
CA GLY A 261 -20.64 -26.11 -0.71
C GLY A 261 -19.32 -26.76 -0.31
N LEU A 262 -18.32 -25.96 0.08
CA LEU A 262 -16.99 -26.41 0.47
C LEU A 262 -16.56 -25.73 1.77
N ASN A 263 -15.85 -26.46 2.63
CA ASN A 263 -15.19 -25.89 3.81
C ASN A 263 -13.70 -25.60 3.59
N GLN A 264 -13.16 -25.93 2.41
CA GLN A 264 -11.77 -25.71 2.03
C GLN A 264 -11.69 -25.34 0.55
N LEU A 265 -10.98 -24.25 0.24
CA LEU A 265 -10.77 -23.70 -1.10
C LEU A 265 -9.29 -23.36 -1.30
N ASN A 266 -8.82 -23.41 -2.55
CA ASN A 266 -7.53 -22.85 -2.93
C ASN A 266 -7.75 -21.66 -3.85
N ILE A 267 -7.36 -20.45 -3.44
CA ILE A 267 -7.73 -19.22 -4.16
C ILE A 267 -6.51 -18.54 -4.74
N VAL A 268 -6.59 -18.18 -6.01
CA VAL A 268 -5.52 -17.49 -6.72
C VAL A 268 -5.24 -16.14 -6.05
N ALA A 269 -3.98 -15.93 -5.67
CA ALA A 269 -3.51 -14.70 -5.06
C ALA A 269 -3.42 -13.57 -6.10
N TRP A 270 -3.58 -12.32 -5.67
CA TRP A 270 -3.27 -11.21 -6.56
C TRP A 270 -1.77 -11.14 -6.84
N GLY A 271 -1.42 -10.74 -8.07
CA GLY A 271 -0.03 -10.60 -8.50
C GLY A 271 0.63 -11.94 -8.86
N THR A 272 -0.15 -13.01 -9.03
CA THR A 272 0.35 -14.24 -9.63
C THR A 272 0.90 -13.98 -11.03
N ALA A 273 2.03 -14.61 -11.37
CA ALA A 273 2.63 -14.57 -12.70
C ALA A 273 2.16 -15.72 -13.61
N GLU A 274 1.35 -16.64 -13.07
CA GLU A 274 0.91 -17.84 -13.78
C GLU A 274 -0.10 -17.51 -14.89
N PRO A 275 0.18 -17.87 -16.16
CA PRO A 275 -0.72 -17.64 -17.27
C PRO A 275 -2.09 -18.30 -17.06
N GLY A 276 -3.16 -17.57 -17.34
CA GLY A 276 -4.54 -18.08 -17.26
C GLY A 276 -5.13 -18.14 -15.85
N MET A 277 -4.38 -17.76 -14.81
CA MET A 277 -4.91 -17.64 -13.45
C MET A 277 -5.51 -16.26 -13.21
N VAL A 278 -6.74 -16.21 -12.69
CA VAL A 278 -7.45 -14.96 -12.35
C VAL A 278 -7.47 -14.82 -10.82
N PRO A 279 -7.00 -13.72 -10.23
CA PRO A 279 -7.07 -13.51 -8.79
C PRO A 279 -8.49 -13.68 -8.26
N GLY A 280 -8.64 -14.30 -7.09
CA GLY A 280 -9.96 -14.58 -6.51
C GLY A 280 -10.70 -15.76 -7.14
N GLU A 281 -10.12 -16.48 -8.11
CA GLU A 281 -10.66 -17.76 -8.57
C GLU A 281 -10.20 -18.93 -7.72
N ILE A 282 -11.00 -20.00 -7.72
CA ILE A 282 -10.57 -21.27 -7.16
C ILE A 282 -9.54 -21.91 -8.10
N HIS A 283 -8.29 -22.00 -7.64
CA HIS A 283 -7.19 -22.65 -8.33
C HIS A 283 -7.38 -24.17 -8.43
N HIS A 284 -7.78 -24.82 -7.34
CA HIS A 284 -8.02 -26.27 -7.29
C HIS A 284 -9.02 -26.64 -6.20
N VAL A 285 -9.85 -27.65 -6.48
CA VAL A 285 -10.70 -28.33 -5.49
C VAL A 285 -10.27 -29.79 -5.42
N PRO A 286 -9.97 -30.36 -4.23
CA PRO A 286 -9.70 -31.79 -4.09
C PRO A 286 -10.77 -32.63 -4.79
N LYS A 287 -10.36 -33.67 -5.54
CA LYS A 287 -11.27 -34.47 -6.39
C LYS A 287 -12.49 -34.98 -5.63
N GLU A 288 -12.29 -35.46 -4.40
CA GLU A 288 -13.33 -35.94 -3.48
C GLU A 288 -14.34 -34.86 -3.05
N LYS A 289 -13.94 -33.59 -3.06
CA LYS A 289 -14.80 -32.46 -2.68
C LYS A 289 -15.48 -31.80 -3.88
N LYS A 290 -15.03 -32.09 -5.11
CA LYS A 290 -15.52 -31.43 -6.34
C LYS A 290 -17.03 -31.61 -6.55
N ALA A 291 -17.60 -32.74 -6.13
CA ALA A 291 -19.04 -33.00 -6.21
C ALA A 291 -19.89 -32.10 -5.30
N HIS A 292 -19.27 -31.45 -4.31
CA HIS A 292 -19.96 -30.57 -3.36
C HIS A 292 -19.88 -29.09 -3.73
N LEU A 293 -19.00 -28.71 -4.67
CA LEU A 293 -18.92 -27.33 -5.15
C LEU A 293 -20.23 -26.96 -5.84
N ARG A 294 -20.90 -25.91 -5.37
CA ARG A 294 -22.13 -25.43 -6.00
C ARG A 294 -21.81 -24.65 -7.28
N GLU A 295 -22.51 -24.97 -8.37
CA GLU A 295 -22.44 -24.18 -9.59
C GLU A 295 -22.88 -22.73 -9.28
N GLY A 296 -22.05 -21.75 -9.67
CA GLY A 296 -22.31 -20.33 -9.39
C GLY A 296 -21.98 -19.84 -7.96
N ALA A 297 -21.22 -20.60 -7.18
CA ALA A 297 -20.83 -20.30 -5.79
C ALA A 297 -20.10 -18.96 -5.51
N GLY A 298 -19.84 -18.14 -6.53
CA GLY A 298 -19.16 -16.84 -6.35
C GLY A 298 -19.99 -15.82 -5.56
N TRP A 299 -19.35 -14.72 -5.18
CA TRP A 299 -20.02 -13.57 -4.58
C TRP A 299 -19.59 -12.26 -5.22
N ALA A 300 -20.51 -11.28 -5.22
CA ALA A 300 -20.25 -9.94 -5.69
C ALA A 300 -20.03 -9.00 -4.51
N CYS A 301 -19.11 -8.04 -4.68
CA CYS A 301 -18.97 -6.98 -3.71
C CYS A 301 -20.25 -6.13 -3.65
N PRO A 302 -20.65 -5.66 -2.46
CA PRO A 302 -21.75 -4.71 -2.33
C PRO A 302 -21.54 -3.50 -3.26
N LYS A 303 -22.62 -2.94 -3.80
CA LYS A 303 -22.51 -1.71 -4.62
C LYS A 303 -21.91 -0.58 -3.77
N GLY A 304 -20.82 0.03 -4.23
CA GLY A 304 -20.19 1.20 -3.59
C GLY A 304 -18.95 0.92 -2.71
N VAL A 305 -18.23 -0.17 -2.99
CA VAL A 305 -16.92 -0.49 -2.39
C VAL A 305 -15.75 0.15 -3.14
#